data_AF-A0A6I5NS52-F1
#
_entry.id   AF-A0A6I5NS52-F1
#
_cell.length_a   1.000
_cell.length_b   1.000
_cell.length_c   1.000
_cell.angle_alpha   90.00
_cell.angle_beta   90.00
_cell.angle_gamma   90.00
#
_symmetry.space_group_name_H-M   'P 1'
#
loop_
_entity.id
_entity.type
_entity.pdbx_description
1 polymer ?
#
loop_
_entity_poly.entity_id
_entity_poly.type
_entity_poly.pdbx_seq_one_letter_code
_entity_poly.pdbx_strand_id
1 'polypeptide(L)'
;MTYAPSQLLTFADFLAQYRDEPAFKLADGELIDRSPTGPHEATTGKVMSKLNLAIEQMGAPWLIPKTCIHDGPICSKYNGSKFCD
;
A
#
# COMPACT_ATOMS: atom_id res chain seq x y z
N MET A 1 7.33 -15.51 20.79
CA MET A 1 7.22 -15.32 19.34
C MET A 1 7.36 -16.69 18.71
N THR A 2 6.29 -17.22 18.14
CA THR A 2 6.30 -18.55 17.52
C THR A 2 6.62 -18.35 16.04
N TYR A 3 7.85 -18.63 15.65
CA TYR A 3 8.22 -18.65 14.24
C TYR A 3 7.72 -19.97 13.64
N ALA A 4 6.69 -19.89 12.79
CA ALA A 4 6.31 -21.01 11.94
C ALA A 4 7.48 -21.34 11.00
N PRO A 5 7.68 -22.60 10.62
CA PRO A 5 8.76 -22.99 9.71
C PRO A 5 8.70 -22.14 8.42
N SER A 6 9.83 -21.54 8.05
CA SER A 6 9.97 -20.69 6.87
C SER A 6 9.83 -21.56 5.61
N GLN A 7 8.59 -21.75 5.16
CA GLN A 7 8.36 -22.21 3.81
C GLN A 7 8.79 -21.08 2.88
N LEU A 8 9.97 -21.24 2.27
CA LEU A 8 10.43 -20.35 1.22
C LEU A 8 9.45 -20.46 0.04
N LEU A 9 8.70 -19.39 -0.18
CA LEU A 9 7.70 -19.27 -1.23
C LEU A 9 8.35 -18.63 -2.46
N THR A 10 8.17 -19.23 -3.63
CA THR A 10 8.60 -18.59 -4.87
C THR A 10 7.64 -17.43 -5.19
N PHE A 11 8.11 -16.47 -5.99
CA PHE A 11 7.24 -15.38 -6.45
C PHE A 11 6.01 -15.88 -7.22
N ALA A 12 6.16 -16.95 -8.02
CA ALA A 12 5.06 -17.53 -8.76
C ALA A 12 4.01 -18.15 -7.82
N ASP A 13 4.44 -18.88 -6.81
CA ASP A 13 3.54 -19.49 -5.82
C ASP A 13 2.83 -18.43 -4.98
N PHE A 14 3.53 -17.34 -4.63
CA PHE A 14 2.96 -16.19 -3.95
C PHE A 14 1.83 -15.55 -4.79
N LEU A 15 2.08 -15.29 -6.07
CA LEU A 15 1.06 -14.71 -6.94
C LEU A 15 -0.13 -15.65 -7.16
N ALA A 16 0.09 -16.95 -7.24
CA ALA A 16 -0.99 -17.92 -7.44
C ALA A 16 -1.97 -17.96 -6.24
N GLN A 17 -1.47 -17.69 -5.03
CA GLN A 17 -2.23 -17.90 -3.79
C GLN A 17 -2.63 -16.60 -3.07
N TYR A 18 -1.82 -15.55 -3.15
CA TYR A 18 -1.93 -14.36 -2.30
C TYR A 18 -2.00 -13.04 -3.07
N ARG A 19 -2.11 -13.06 -4.41
CA ARG A 19 -2.11 -11.86 -5.25
C ARG A 19 -3.15 -10.83 -4.82
N ASP A 20 -4.36 -11.28 -4.50
CA ASP A 20 -5.50 -10.41 -4.20
C ASP A 20 -5.72 -10.25 -2.68
N GLU A 21 -4.81 -10.78 -1.86
CA GLU A 21 -4.88 -10.74 -0.39
C GLU A 21 -3.92 -9.67 0.16
N PRO A 22 -4.40 -8.43 0.41
CA PRO A 22 -3.54 -7.31 0.79
C PRO A 22 -2.86 -7.51 2.16
N ALA A 23 -3.39 -8.42 2.97
CA ALA A 23 -2.86 -8.80 4.27
C ALA A 23 -1.52 -9.54 4.17
N PHE A 24 -1.08 -10.01 3.00
CA PHE A 24 0.19 -10.72 2.87
C PHE A 24 1.20 -9.98 2.00
N LYS A 25 2.49 -10.22 2.26
CA LYS A 25 3.61 -9.72 1.47
C LYS A 25 4.68 -10.79 1.39
N LEU A 26 5.27 -10.97 0.20
CA LEU A 26 6.51 -11.75 0.05
C LEU A 26 7.73 -10.84 0.30
N ALA A 27 8.62 -11.22 1.21
CA ALA A 27 9.93 -10.58 1.37
C ALA A 27 10.99 -11.64 1.64
N ASP A 28 12.09 -11.59 0.89
CA ASP A 28 13.20 -12.55 1.00
C ASP A 28 12.78 -14.04 0.92
N GLY A 29 11.71 -14.31 0.17
CA GLY A 29 11.13 -15.65 0.03
C GLY A 29 10.20 -16.05 1.19
N GLU A 30 9.99 -15.19 2.18
CA GLU A 30 9.09 -15.45 3.30
C GLU A 30 7.73 -14.76 3.12
N LEU A 31 6.66 -15.49 3.45
CA LEU A 31 5.32 -14.92 3.52
C LEU A 31 5.16 -14.16 4.84
N ILE A 32 5.06 -12.84 4.74
CA ILE A 32 4.85 -11.94 5.87
C ILE A 32 3.38 -11.56 5.94
N ASP A 33 2.76 -11.86 7.07
CA ASP A 33 1.44 -11.32 7.45
C ASP A 33 1.59 -9.84 7.85
N ARG A 34 0.97 -8.98 7.05
CA ARG A 34 0.79 -7.54 7.28
C ARG A 34 -0.53 -7.27 7.98
N SER A 35 -0.82 -8.01 9.04
CA SER A 35 -1.89 -7.66 9.97
C SER A 35 -1.65 -6.24 10.47
N PRO A 36 -2.65 -5.34 10.38
CA PRO A 36 -2.47 -3.98 10.83
C PRO A 36 -2.16 -3.98 12.33
N THR A 37 -0.95 -3.57 12.67
CA THR A 37 -0.61 -3.38 14.07
C THR A 37 -1.22 -2.04 14.49
N GLY A 38 -2.17 -2.05 15.43
CA GLY A 38 -2.86 -0.83 15.89
C GLY A 38 -1.93 0.38 16.15
N PRO A 39 -0.72 0.21 16.72
CA PRO A 39 0.25 1.31 16.86
C PRO A 39 0.74 1.91 15.54
N HIS A 40 0.98 1.08 14.52
CA HIS A 40 1.41 1.53 13.19
C HIS A 40 0.30 2.31 12.48
N GLU A 41 -0.95 1.84 12.58
CA GLU A 41 -2.11 2.55 12.04
C GLU A 41 -2.32 3.91 12.72
N ALA A 42 -2.25 3.94 14.06
CA ALA A 42 -2.38 5.19 14.83
C ALA A 42 -1.28 6.20 14.48
N THR A 43 -0.04 5.72 14.30
CA THR A 43 1.09 6.56 13.91
C THR A 43 0.91 7.09 12.49
N THR A 44 0.54 6.22 11.54
CA THR A 44 0.26 6.60 10.15
C THR A 44 -0.86 7.64 10.09
N GLY A 45 -1.97 7.41 10.81
CA GLY A 45 -3.07 8.37 10.88
C GLY A 45 -2.63 9.75 11.36
N LYS A 46 -1.81 9.82 12.42
CA LYS A 46 -1.29 11.10 12.94
C LYS A 46 -0.41 11.83 11.94
N VAL A 47 0.48 11.12 11.25
CA VAL A 47 1.37 11.72 10.24
C VAL A 47 0.56 12.22 9.06
N MET A 48 -0.35 11.40 8.54
CA MET A 48 -1.20 11.75 7.39
C MET A 48 -2.07 12.97 7.68
N SER A 49 -2.67 13.07 8.87
CA SER A 49 -3.47 14.23 9.25
C SER A 49 -2.67 15.53 9.22
N LYS A 50 -1.43 15.53 9.72
CA LYS A 50 -0.58 16.73 9.71
C LYS A 50 -0.15 17.12 8.29
N LEU A 51 0.21 16.14 7.46
CA LEU A 51 0.61 16.40 6.08
C LEU A 51 -0.55 16.94 5.25
N ASN A 52 -1.74 16.36 5.38
CA ASN A 52 -2.93 16.86 4.69
C ASN A 52 -3.23 18.30 5.09
N LEU A 53 -3.18 18.64 6.38
CA LEU A 53 -3.37 20.03 6.82
C LEU A 53 -2.33 20.98 6.22
N ALA A 54 -1.07 20.57 6.13
CA ALA A 54 -0.02 21.39 5.53
C ALA A 54 -0.23 21.60 4.02
N ILE A 55 -0.64 20.56 3.29
CA ILE A 55 -0.97 20.63 1.86
C ILE A 55 -2.12 21.60 1.62
N GLU A 56 -3.19 21.50 2.41
CA GLU A 56 -4.35 22.39 2.35
C GLU A 56 -3.95 23.85 2.65
N GLN A 57 -3.15 24.08 3.69
CA GLN A 57 -2.65 25.41 4.04
C GLN A 57 -1.77 26.04 2.96
N MET A 58 -1.02 25.22 2.23
CA MET A 58 -0.21 25.66 1.09
C MET A 58 -1.04 25.92 -0.17
N GLY A 59 -2.32 25.50 -0.21
CA GLY A 59 -3.15 25.54 -1.42
C GLY A 59 -2.60 24.67 -2.55
N ALA A 60 -1.80 23.66 -2.23
CA ALA A 60 -1.17 22.79 -3.21
C ALA A 60 -2.15 21.72 -3.70
N PRO A 61 -2.24 21.43 -5.01
CA PRO A 61 -3.16 20.43 -5.56
C PRO A 61 -2.60 19.00 -5.40
N TRP A 62 -2.08 18.66 -4.23
CA TRP A 62 -1.49 17.36 -3.94
C TRP A 62 -2.46 16.49 -3.14
N LEU A 63 -2.50 15.20 -3.44
CA LEU A 63 -3.33 14.23 -2.73
C LEU A 63 -2.46 13.09 -2.22
N ILE A 64 -2.58 12.76 -0.94
CA ILE A 64 -1.93 11.57 -0.39
C ILE A 64 -2.93 10.40 -0.46
N PRO A 65 -2.67 9.37 -1.29
CA PRO A 65 -3.57 8.23 -1.41
C PRO A 65 -3.63 7.46 -0.09
N LYS A 66 -4.86 7.13 0.33
CA LYS A 66 -5.14 6.39 1.58
C LYS A 66 -4.74 4.93 1.52
N THR A 67 -4.67 4.37 0.32
CA THR A 67 -4.25 3.01 0.06
C THR A 67 -3.29 3.04 -1.12
N CYS A 68 -2.16 2.34 -1.00
CA CYS A 68 -1.33 2.02 -2.16
C CYS A 68 -1.89 0.75 -2.79
N ILE A 69 -3.12 0.82 -3.32
CA ILE A 69 -3.61 -0.26 -4.18
C ILE A 69 -2.98 -0.03 -5.54
N HIS A 70 -2.25 -1.03 -6.03
CA HIS A 70 -1.78 -1.11 -7.41
C HIS A 70 -2.99 -1.44 -8.31
N ASP A 71 -4.00 -0.57 -8.32
CA ASP A 71 -5.17 -0.72 -9.20
C ASP A 71 -4.81 -0.14 -10.56
N GLY A 72 -4.11 -0.93 -11.37
CA GLY A 72 -3.92 -0.68 -12.80
C GLY A 72 -3.32 0.69 -13.15
N PRO A 73 -3.40 1.08 -14.44
CA PRO A 73 -2.88 2.35 -14.91
C PRO A 73 -3.44 3.51 -14.10
N ILE A 74 -2.57 4.38 -13.58
CA ILE A 74 -3.00 5.65 -12.99
C ILE A 74 -3.56 6.50 -14.12
N CYS A 75 -4.88 6.43 -14.31
CA CYS A 75 -5.56 7.19 -15.35
C CYS A 75 -5.79 8.64 -14.90
N SER A 76 -4.81 9.51 -15.12
CA SER A 76 -4.95 10.95 -14.93
C SER A 76 -5.78 11.56 -16.07
N LYS A 77 -6.67 12.51 -15.75
CA LYS A 77 -7.32 13.34 -16.76
C LYS A 77 -6.57 14.67 -16.88
N TYR A 78 -5.95 14.92 -18.03
CA TYR A 78 -5.43 16.24 -18.39
C TYR A 78 -6.18 16.74 -19.64
N ASN A 79 -6.78 17.92 -19.54
CA ASN A 79 -7.51 18.58 -20.64
C ASN A 79 -8.57 17.70 -21.34
N GLY A 80 -9.37 16.96 -20.58
CA GLY A 80 -10.44 16.10 -21.11
C GLY A 80 -9.98 14.74 -21.67
N SER A 81 -8.69 14.56 -21.93
CA SER A 81 -8.08 13.28 -22.31
C SER A 81 -7.71 12.44 -21.09
N LYS A 82 -8.05 11.14 -21.10
CA LYS A 82 -7.56 10.15 -20.13
C LYS A 82 -6.18 9.67 -20.59
N PHE A 83 -5.17 9.84 -19.75
CA PHE A 83 -3.84 9.26 -19.90
C PHE A 83 -3.68 8.14 -18.90
N CYS A 84 -3.31 6.95 -19.37
CA CYS A 84 -3.15 5.74 -18.58
C CYS A 84 -1.82 5.10 -19.03
N ASP A 85 -0.84 4.95 -18.13
CA ASP A 85 0.39 4.17 -18.38
C ASP A 85 0.16 2.66 -18.19
#